data_AF-A0A3R7CTU2-F1
#
_entry.id   AF-A0A3R7CTU2-F1
#
_cell.length_a   1.000
_cell.length_b   1.000
_cell.length_c   1.000
_cell.angle_alpha   90.00
_cell.angle_beta   90.00
_cell.angle_gamma   90.00
#
_symmetry.space_group_name_H-M   'P 1'
#
loop_
_entity.id
_entity.type
_entity.pdbx_description
1 polymer ?
#
loop_
_entity_poly.entity_id
_entity_poly.type
_entity_poly.pdbx_seq_one_letter_code
_entity_poly.pdbx_strand_id
1 'polypeptide(L)'
;MEECTFNRAKEMVKRLVAEKGFPHDESALMQKLLWAFVELGEAADAYKKGMSWEKVNEELIDVIFYILDFMGIVEDTQGVKINVDKLFIEKWKANMSRPERYGQKRGFTSPRES
;
A
#
# COMPACT_ATOMS: atom_id res chain seq x y z
N MET A 1 -1.30 3.44 23.24
CA MET A 1 -1.18 3.12 21.81
C MET A 1 -1.39 4.43 21.07
N GLU A 2 -0.48 4.83 20.21
CA GLU A 2 -0.64 6.08 19.44
C GLU A 2 -1.63 5.83 18.30
N GLU A 3 -2.62 6.70 18.13
CA GLU A 3 -3.55 6.62 17.00
C GLU A 3 -2.89 7.21 15.75
N CYS A 4 -2.99 6.51 14.61
CA CYS A 4 -2.42 6.95 13.35
C CYS A 4 -3.46 6.83 12.23
N THR A 5 -3.78 7.96 11.59
CA THR A 5 -4.62 7.98 10.37
C THR A 5 -3.75 7.81 9.12
N PHE A 6 -4.32 7.49 7.96
CA PHE A 6 -3.55 7.42 6.72
C PHE A 6 -2.95 8.76 6.32
N ASN A 7 -3.66 9.87 6.58
CA ASN A 7 -3.06 11.20 6.36
C ASN A 7 -1.85 11.41 7.27
N ARG A 8 -1.93 11.00 8.54
CA ARG A 8 -0.79 11.06 9.46
C ARG A 8 0.37 10.15 9.01
N ALA A 9 0.06 8.91 8.62
CA ALA A 9 1.04 7.96 8.13
C ALA A 9 1.77 8.49 6.89
N LYS A 10 1.05 9.05 5.91
CA LYS A 10 1.62 9.70 4.73
C LYS A 10 2.61 10.80 5.13
N GLU A 11 2.24 11.68 6.06
CA GLU A 11 3.15 12.74 6.54
C GLU A 11 4.38 12.17 7.28
N MET A 12 4.24 11.06 8.01
CA MET A 12 5.37 10.38 8.65
C MET A 12 6.33 9.79 7.62
N VAL A 13 5.80 9.17 6.55
CA VAL A 13 6.61 8.62 5.45
C VAL A 13 7.34 9.73 4.70
N LYS A 14 6.69 10.86 4.40
CA LYS A 14 7.34 12.03 3.78
C LYS A 14 8.52 12.53 4.61
N ARG A 15 8.35 12.63 5.93
CA ARG A 15 9.43 13.02 6.86
C ARG A 15 10.57 12.01 6.85
N LEU A 16 10.25 10.72 6.92
CA LEU A 16 11.25 9.66 6.85
C LEU A 16 12.08 9.75 5.56
N VAL A 17 11.42 9.90 4.41
CA VAL A 17 12.08 10.01 3.10
C VAL A 17 13.01 11.22 3.03
N ALA A 18 12.55 12.38 3.51
CA ALA A 18 13.35 13.59 3.59
C ALA A 18 14.55 13.43 4.56
N GLU A 19 14.34 12.87 5.75
CA GLU A 19 15.39 12.67 6.76
C GLU A 19 16.46 11.66 6.31
N LYS A 20 16.08 10.67 5.51
CA LYS A 20 16.99 9.64 4.98
C LYS A 20 17.62 10.01 3.64
N GLY A 21 17.25 11.16 3.07
CA GLY A 21 17.80 11.65 1.81
C GLY A 21 17.39 10.82 0.59
N PHE A 22 16.22 10.17 0.64
CA PHE A 22 15.68 9.46 -0.51
C PHE A 22 15.10 10.47 -1.53
N PRO A 23 15.07 10.13 -2.83
CA PRO A 23 14.44 10.97 -3.84
C PRO A 23 12.96 11.23 -3.53
N HIS A 24 12.57 12.51 -3.62
CA HIS A 24 11.23 13.04 -3.34
C HIS A 24 10.80 14.05 -4.41
N ASP A 25 10.85 13.61 -5.66
CA ASP A 25 10.46 14.41 -6.82
C ASP A 25 9.79 13.51 -7.88
N GLU A 26 9.28 14.11 -8.96
CA GLU A 26 8.53 13.38 -9.99
C GLU A 26 9.31 12.21 -10.62
N SER A 27 10.63 12.31 -10.71
CA SER A 27 11.46 11.25 -11.29
C SER A 27 11.42 9.96 -10.46
N ALA A 28 11.09 10.07 -9.18
CA ALA A 28 10.99 8.94 -8.26
C ALA A 28 9.64 8.19 -8.36
N LEU A 29 8.59 8.79 -8.93
CA LEU A 29 7.23 8.25 -8.91
C LEU A 29 7.13 6.82 -9.49
N MET A 30 7.73 6.60 -10.67
CA MET A 30 7.73 5.27 -11.28
C MET A 30 8.48 4.25 -10.40
N GLN A 31 9.58 4.68 -9.80
CA GLN A 31 10.37 3.83 -8.92
C GLN A 31 9.60 3.44 -7.65
N LYS A 32 8.81 4.34 -7.04
CA LYS A 32 7.99 3.99 -5.86
C LYS A 32 6.94 2.92 -6.18
N LEU A 33 6.32 2.98 -7.37
CA LEU A 33 5.37 1.95 -7.80
C LEU A 33 6.05 0.60 -8.03
N LEU A 34 7.26 0.60 -8.62
CA LEU A 34 8.03 -0.63 -8.82
C LEU A 34 8.44 -1.26 -7.48
N TRP A 35 8.91 -0.45 -6.52
CA TRP A 35 9.26 -0.96 -5.19
C TRP A 35 8.05 -1.53 -4.46
N ALA A 36 6.90 -0.86 -4.48
CA ALA A 36 5.67 -1.41 -3.91
C ALA A 36 5.31 -2.80 -4.50
N PHE A 37 5.61 -3.04 -5.78
CA PHE A 37 5.41 -4.35 -6.40
C PHE A 37 6.45 -5.38 -5.95
N VAL A 38 7.71 -4.96 -5.77
CA VAL A 38 8.77 -5.83 -5.20
C VAL A 38 8.39 -6.28 -3.81
N GLU A 39 8.01 -5.37 -2.90
CA GLU A 39 7.61 -5.71 -1.52
C GLU A 39 6.38 -6.63 -1.48
N LEU A 40 5.45 -6.46 -2.42
CA LEU A 40 4.31 -7.38 -2.54
C LEU A 40 4.78 -8.79 -2.96
N GLY A 41 5.80 -8.87 -3.80
CA GLY A 41 6.48 -10.12 -4.14
C GLY A 41 7.17 -10.75 -2.94
N GLU A 42 7.82 -9.95 -2.09
CA GLU A 42 8.46 -10.41 -0.85
C GLU A 42 7.42 -10.96 0.13
N ALA A 43 6.29 -10.26 0.32
CA ALA A 43 5.17 -10.74 1.13
C ALA A 43 4.63 -12.10 0.64
N ALA A 44 4.47 -12.25 -0.68
CA ALA A 44 4.00 -13.50 -1.29
C ALA A 44 5.02 -14.64 -1.13
N ASP A 45 6.30 -14.36 -1.28
CA ASP A 45 7.37 -15.34 -1.09
C ASP A 45 7.50 -15.76 0.37
N ALA A 46 7.44 -14.82 1.31
CA ALA A 46 7.43 -15.08 2.76
C ALA A 46 6.26 -16.00 3.16
N TYR A 47 5.06 -15.72 2.65
CA TYR A 47 3.89 -16.58 2.84
C TYR A 47 4.11 -17.99 2.27
N LYS A 48 4.58 -18.08 1.02
CA LYS A 48 4.82 -19.37 0.35
C LYS A 48 5.86 -20.22 1.07
N LYS A 49 6.86 -19.60 1.69
CA LYS A 49 7.92 -20.26 2.46
C LYS A 49 7.48 -20.64 3.87
N GLY A 50 6.27 -20.29 4.30
CA GLY A 50 5.77 -20.57 5.64
C GLY A 50 6.49 -19.77 6.73
N MET A 51 6.93 -18.55 6.40
CA MET A 51 7.49 -17.63 7.38
C MET A 51 6.43 -17.17 8.38
N SER A 52 6.86 -16.51 9.46
CA SER A 52 5.95 -16.07 10.50
C SER A 52 4.98 -14.98 10.01
N TRP A 53 3.82 -14.85 10.67
CA TRP A 53 2.85 -13.82 10.33
C TRP A 53 3.40 -12.42 10.53
N GLU A 54 4.29 -12.22 11.50
CA GLU A 54 4.98 -10.95 11.72
C GLU A 54 5.78 -10.56 10.48
N LYS A 55 6.54 -11.50 9.89
CA LYS A 55 7.32 -11.23 8.68
C LYS A 55 6.42 -10.93 7.48
N VAL A 56 5.36 -11.71 7.27
CA VAL A 56 4.41 -11.44 6.18
C VAL A 56 3.78 -10.05 6.32
N ASN A 57 3.41 -9.64 7.54
CA ASN A 57 2.84 -8.32 7.77
C ASN A 57 3.86 -7.17 7.68
N GLU A 58 5.13 -7.44 7.98
CA GLU A 58 6.25 -6.50 7.74
C GLU A 58 6.32 -6.14 6.25
N GLU A 59 6.38 -7.14 5.36
CA GLU A 59 6.42 -6.89 3.92
C GLU A 59 5.15 -6.18 3.40
N LEU A 60 3.98 -6.53 3.95
CA LEU A 60 2.72 -5.87 3.58
C LEU A 60 2.68 -4.40 4.02
N ILE A 61 3.29 -4.05 5.16
CA ILE A 61 3.36 -2.65 5.58
C ILE A 61 4.38 -1.89 4.72
N ASP A 62 5.45 -2.52 4.25
CA ASP A 62 6.42 -1.89 3.33
C ASP A 62 5.77 -1.51 1.99
N VAL A 63 4.86 -2.35 1.46
CA VAL A 63 4.01 -1.99 0.31
C VAL A 63 3.22 -0.70 0.59
N ILE A 64 2.62 -0.57 1.78
CA ILE A 64 1.84 0.60 2.17
C ILE A 64 2.75 1.83 2.28
N PHE A 65 3.97 1.70 2.80
CA PHE A 65 4.93 2.79 2.87
C PHE A 65 5.22 3.38 1.48
N TYR A 66 5.53 2.53 0.48
CA TYR A 66 5.79 3.01 -0.88
C TYR A 66 4.56 3.64 -1.55
N ILE A 67 3.35 3.12 -1.28
CA ILE A 67 2.11 3.73 -1.78
C ILE A 67 1.89 5.11 -1.17
N LEU A 68 2.07 5.26 0.14
CA LEU A 68 1.90 6.54 0.82
C LEU A 68 2.98 7.54 0.42
N ASP A 69 4.22 7.08 0.21
CA ASP A 69 5.31 7.91 -0.30
C ASP A 69 4.98 8.46 -1.69
N PHE A 70 4.54 7.59 -2.61
CA PHE A 70 4.07 8.00 -3.94
C PHE A 70 2.99 9.09 -3.86
N MET A 71 1.98 8.91 -3.00
CA MET A 71 0.92 9.90 -2.81
C MET A 71 1.47 11.22 -2.25
N GLY A 72 2.43 11.16 -1.34
CA GLY A 72 3.13 12.33 -0.79
C GLY A 72 3.91 13.11 -1.85
N ILE A 73 4.65 12.42 -2.71
CA ILE A 73 5.38 13.05 -3.84
C ILE A 73 4.38 13.71 -4.80
N VAL A 74 3.26 13.06 -5.13
CA VAL A 74 2.25 13.66 -6.02
C VAL A 74 1.66 14.93 -5.40
N GLU A 75 1.36 14.96 -4.11
CA GLU A 75 0.88 16.19 -3.46
C GLU A 75 1.87 17.34 -3.59
N ASP A 76 3.14 17.07 -3.27
CA ASP A 76 4.16 18.13 -3.21
C ASP A 76 4.58 18.61 -4.60
N THR A 77 4.67 17.71 -5.58
CA THR A 77 5.12 18.05 -6.94
C THR A 77 4.01 18.60 -7.82
N GLN A 78 2.78 18.11 -7.68
CA GLN A 78 1.64 18.58 -8.49
C GLN A 78 0.83 19.69 -7.82
N GLY A 79 1.15 20.06 -6.56
CA GLY A 79 0.40 21.06 -5.81
C GLY A 79 -1.05 20.65 -5.51
N VAL A 80 -1.32 19.34 -5.46
CA VAL A 80 -2.64 18.80 -5.12
C VAL A 80 -2.70 18.37 -3.67
N LYS A 81 -3.90 18.33 -3.08
CA LYS A 81 -4.10 17.78 -1.73
C LYS A 81 -4.84 16.45 -1.82
N ILE A 82 -4.23 15.40 -1.29
CA ILE A 82 -4.75 14.04 -1.28
C ILE A 82 -5.13 13.67 0.15
N ASN A 83 -6.43 13.72 0.45
CA ASN A 83 -6.97 13.25 1.73
C ASN A 83 -7.15 11.72 1.69
N VAL A 84 -6.14 10.98 2.17
CA VAL A 84 -6.09 9.52 2.11
C VAL A 84 -7.17 8.88 2.98
N ASP A 85 -7.43 9.43 4.17
CA ASP A 85 -8.50 8.95 5.06
C ASP A 85 -9.87 9.02 4.37
N LYS A 86 -10.15 10.13 3.68
CA LYS A 86 -11.39 10.30 2.91
C LYS A 86 -11.48 9.27 1.77
N LEU A 87 -10.40 9.10 0.99
CA LEU A 87 -10.35 8.12 -0.10
C LEU A 87 -10.61 6.70 0.41
N PHE A 88 -10.01 6.33 1.54
CA PHE A 88 -10.23 5.03 2.16
C PHE A 88 -11.70 4.83 2.55
N ILE A 89 -12.29 5.78 3.28
CA ILE A 89 -13.69 5.70 3.72
C ILE A 89 -14.67 5.67 2.55
N GLU A 90 -14.45 6.49 1.52
CA GLU A 90 -15.28 6.49 0.32
C GLU A 90 -15.19 5.16 -0.43
N LYS A 91 -13.98 4.62 -0.59
CA LYS A 91 -13.76 3.31 -1.21
C LYS A 91 -14.42 2.19 -0.41
N TRP A 92 -14.29 2.22 0.92
CA TRP A 92 -14.92 1.26 1.82
C TRP A 92 -16.45 1.30 1.69
N LYS A 93 -17.07 2.49 1.75
CA LYS A 93 -18.52 2.67 1.57
C LYS A 93 -18.98 2.13 0.22
N ALA A 94 -18.26 2.45 -0.85
CA ALA A 94 -18.56 2.01 -2.20
C ALA A 94 -18.38 0.50 -2.40
N ASN A 95 -17.56 -0.18 -1.61
CA ASN A 95 -17.43 -1.63 -1.64
C ASN A 95 -18.52 -2.32 -0.81
N MET A 96 -18.86 -1.76 0.36
CA MET A 96 -19.95 -2.26 1.22
C MET A 96 -21.34 -2.15 0.57
N SER A 97 -21.53 -1.21 -0.36
CA SER A 97 -22.79 -1.07 -1.11
C SER A 97 -22.95 -2.06 -2.27
N ARG A 98 -21.92 -2.84 -2.60
CA ARG A 98 -21.99 -3.80 -3.72
C ARG A 98 -22.69 -5.09 -3.28
N PRO A 99 -23.45 -5.75 -4.18
CA PRO A 99 -23.93 -7.12 -3.94
C PRO A 99 -22.77 -8.08 -3.65
N GLU A 100 -23.02 -9.13 -2.86
CA GLU A 100 -21.99 -10.11 -2.49
C GLU A 100 -21.25 -10.65 -3.73
N ARG A 101 -19.90 -10.72 -3.62
CA ARG A 101 -18.96 -11.29 -4.61
C ARG A 101 -18.67 -10.46 -5.87
N TYR A 102 -18.86 -9.14 -5.85
CA TYR A 102 -18.39 -8.30 -6.96
C TYR A 102 -16.86 -8.35 -7.09
N GLY A 103 -16.36 -9.07 -8.10
CA GLY A 103 -14.92 -9.23 -8.38
C GLY A 103 -14.36 -10.65 -8.19
N GLN A 104 -15.11 -11.56 -7.56
CA GLN A 104 -14.78 -12.99 -7.54
C GLN A 104 -15.68 -13.73 -8.54
N LYS A 105 -15.20 -13.96 -9.77
CA LYS A 105 -15.74 -15.05 -10.59
C LYS A 105 -15.50 -16.35 -9.80
N ARG A 106 -16.57 -17.13 -9.55
CA ARG A 106 -16.45 -18.50 -9.01
C ARG A 106 -15.43 -19.28 -9.88
N GLY A 107 -14.38 -19.83 -9.28
CA GLY A 107 -13.52 -20.79 -9.99
C GLY A 107 -12.01 -20.69 -9.81
N PHE A 108 -11.46 -20.05 -8.77
CA PHE A 108 -10.07 -20.36 -8.37
C PHE A 108 -10.09 -21.64 -7.53
N THR A 109 -10.24 -22.78 -8.20
CA THR A 109 -9.86 -24.07 -7.60
C THR A 109 -8.34 -24.08 -7.50
N SER A 110 -7.82 -24.16 -6.27
CA SER A 110 -6.41 -24.48 -6.03
C SER A 110 -6.03 -25.72 -6.86
N PRO A 111 -4.90 -25.75 -7.61
CA PRO A 111 -4.51 -26.90 -8.41
C PRO A 111 -4.00 -28.09 -7.57
N ARG A 112 -4.43 -28.24 -6.32
CA ARG A 112 -4.01 -29.35 -5.46
C ARG A 112 -5.22 -29.96 -4.79
N GLU A 113 -5.89 -30.82 -5.55
CA GLU A 113 -6.55 -32.03 -5.08
C GLU A 113 -6.99 -32.82 -6.32
N SER A 114 -6.06 -33.63 -6.85
CA SER A 114 -6.29 -34.76 -7.74
C SER A 114 -5.22 -35.80 -7.49
#